data_AF-A0A1N6JQX3-F1
#
_entry.id   AF-A0A1N6JQX3-F1
#
_cell.length_a   1.000
_cell.length_b   1.000
_cell.length_c   1.000
_cell.angle_alpha   90.00
_cell.angle_beta   90.00
_cell.angle_gamma   90.00
#
_symmetry.space_group_name_H-M   'P 1'
#
loop_
_entity.id
_entity.type
_entity.pdbx_description
1 polymer ?
#
loop_
_entity_poly.entity_id
_entity_poly.type
_entity_poly.pdbx_seq_one_letter_code
_entity_poly.pdbx_strand_id
1 'polypeptide(L)'
;MNRYAYEEYRSCQIYAGAQIDRDAGEGAQLGVVYQPVAVIEWQDSTGSHRKLLCDPKQRVFARSGDALKIATAIAKDYIDSMSLLAHLT
;
A
#
# COMPACT_ATOMS: atom_id res chain seq x y z
N MET A 1 14.06 -9.92 0.80
CA MET A 1 13.38 -9.84 -0.51
C MET A 1 12.03 -9.17 -0.32
N ASN A 2 11.77 -8.05 -1.02
CA ASN A 2 10.45 -7.42 -1.03
C ASN A 2 9.46 -8.36 -1.74
N ARG A 3 8.20 -8.38 -1.31
CA ARG A 3 7.12 -9.07 -2.01
C ARG A 3 6.09 -8.08 -2.50
N TYR A 4 5.48 -8.37 -3.64
CA TYR A 4 4.47 -7.54 -4.26
C TYR A 4 3.23 -8.37 -4.61
N ALA A 5 2.07 -7.74 -4.57
CA ALA A 5 0.82 -8.29 -5.08
C ALA A 5 0.18 -7.25 -6.02
N TYR A 6 -0.41 -7.73 -7.10
CA TYR A 6 -1.09 -6.92 -8.09
C TYR A 6 -2.58 -7.28 -8.10
N GLU A 7 -3.44 -6.27 -8.12
CA GLU A 7 -4.87 -6.43 -8.34
C GLU A 7 -5.49 -5.20 -8.98
N GLU A 8 -6.63 -5.37 -9.65
CA GLU A 8 -7.49 -4.27 -10.11
C GLU A 8 -8.66 -4.11 -9.13
N TYR A 9 -8.97 -2.86 -8.76
CA TYR A 9 -10.07 -2.53 -7.86
C TYR A 9 -10.70 -1.18 -8.25
N ARG A 10 -11.99 -1.19 -8.58
CA ARG A 10 -12.76 0.00 -9.01
C ARG A 10 -12.04 0.86 -10.06
N SER A 11 -11.59 0.21 -11.14
CA SER A 11 -10.86 0.85 -12.25
C SER A 11 -9.51 1.48 -11.87
N CYS A 12 -9.00 1.18 -10.68
CA CYS A 12 -7.64 1.50 -10.26
C CYS A 12 -6.80 0.22 -10.25
N GLN A 13 -5.55 0.33 -10.67
CA GLN A 13 -4.54 -0.71 -10.48
C GLN A 13 -3.90 -0.54 -9.10
N ILE A 14 -3.77 -1.62 -8.34
CA ILE A 14 -3.11 -1.65 -7.04
C ILE A 14 -1.85 -2.50 -7.14
N TYR A 15 -0.74 -1.92 -6.72
CA TYR A 15 0.55 -2.58 -6.54
C TYR A 15 0.90 -2.57 -5.04
N ALA A 16 0.45 -3.59 -4.31
CA ALA A 16 0.76 -3.75 -2.90
C ALA A 16 2.18 -4.29 -2.73
N GLY A 17 2.89 -3.82 -1.70
CA GLY A 17 4.28 -4.12 -1.43
C GLY A 17 4.55 -4.32 0.06
N ALA A 18 5.40 -5.31 0.35
CA ALA A 18 6.03 -5.50 1.64
C ALA A 18 7.50 -5.06 1.51
N GLN A 19 7.78 -3.83 1.90
CA GLN A 19 9.11 -3.23 1.83
C GLN A 19 9.87 -3.54 3.13
N ILE A 20 11.14 -3.91 3.03
CA ILE A 20 11.96 -4.10 4.23
C ILE A 20 12.24 -2.74 4.88
N ASP A 21 11.97 -2.64 6.18
CA ASP A 21 12.41 -1.51 6.99
C ASP A 21 13.87 -1.78 7.41
N ARG A 22 14.77 -0.90 6.98
CA ARG A 22 16.21 -1.01 7.21
C ARG A 22 16.61 -0.48 8.59
N ASP A 23 15.86 0.47 9.13
CA ASP A 23 16.19 1.16 10.38
C ASP A 23 15.70 0.35 11.59
N ALA A 24 14.59 -0.37 11.43
CA ALA A 24 14.11 -1.34 12.42
C ALA A 24 15.05 -2.55 12.63
N GLY A 25 16.03 -2.75 11.72
CA GLY A 25 17.06 -3.78 11.80
C GLY A 25 18.26 -3.43 12.69
N GLU A 26 18.39 -2.18 13.16
CA GLU A 26 19.53 -1.78 14.02
C GLU A 26 19.44 -2.32 15.46
N GLY A 27 18.26 -2.78 15.88
CA GLY A 27 18.09 -3.60 17.08
C GLY A 27 18.24 -5.08 16.74
N ALA A 28 19.41 -5.67 17.02
CA ALA A 28 19.84 -7.03 16.66
C ALA A 28 18.90 -8.21 17.07
N GLN A 29 17.70 -7.96 17.60
CA GLN A 29 16.76 -8.96 18.11
C GLN A 29 15.51 -9.18 17.24
N LEU A 30 15.17 -8.29 16.29
CA LEU A 30 13.87 -8.35 15.59
C LEU A 30 13.87 -9.07 14.23
N GLY A 31 15.05 -9.38 13.66
CA GLY A 31 15.14 -9.96 12.32
C GLY A 31 14.63 -9.00 11.23
N VAL A 32 14.31 -9.51 10.03
CA VAL A 32 13.77 -8.70 8.94
C VAL A 32 12.32 -8.34 9.23
N VAL A 33 12.01 -7.04 9.29
CA VAL A 33 10.65 -6.54 9.38
C VAL A 33 10.22 -5.85 8.08
N TYR A 34 8.92 -5.89 7.82
CA TYR A 34 8.29 -5.40 6.60
C TYR A 34 7.32 -4.28 6.91
N GLN A 35 7.50 -3.12 6.26
CA GLN A 35 6.51 -2.06 6.20
C GLN A 35 5.57 -2.27 5.00
N PRO A 36 4.25 -2.08 5.18
CA PRO A 36 3.28 -2.12 4.11
C PRO A 36 3.33 -0.83 3.28
N VAL A 37 3.43 -0.97 1.96
CA VAL A 37 3.37 0.14 1.00
C VAL A 37 2.49 -0.26 -0.17
N ALA A 38 1.75 0.68 -0.75
CA ALA A 38 0.97 0.43 -1.95
C ALA A 38 1.16 1.56 -2.95
N VAL A 39 1.25 1.22 -4.23
CA VAL A 39 1.08 2.20 -5.31
C VAL A 39 -0.28 1.95 -5.94
N ILE A 40 -1.03 3.02 -6.16
CA ILE A 40 -2.26 2.98 -6.95
C ILE A 40 -2.05 3.78 -8.24
N GLU A 41 -2.59 3.28 -9.33
CA GLU A 41 -2.57 3.94 -10.64
C GLU A 41 -3.99 3.96 -11.21
N TRP A 42 -4.44 5.09 -11.73
CA TRP A 42 -5.77 5.25 -12.32
C TRP A 42 -5.74 6.29 -13.44
N GLN A 43 -6.79 6.32 -14.26
CA GLN A 43 -6.95 7.29 -15.33
C GLN A 43 -8.32 7.96 -15.24
N ASP A 44 -8.35 9.28 -15.42
CA ASP A 44 -9.58 10.07 -15.49
C ASP A 44 -9.51 11.12 -16.62
N SER A 45 -10.50 12.01 -16.69
CA SER A 45 -10.60 13.05 -17.71
C SER A 45 -9.44 14.07 -17.67
N THR A 46 -8.70 14.13 -16.57
CA THR A 46 -7.53 15.03 -16.40
C THR A 46 -6.21 14.35 -16.73
N GLY A 47 -6.19 13.02 -16.84
CA GLY A 47 -5.02 12.26 -17.28
C GLY A 47 -4.79 10.96 -16.51
N SER A 48 -3.56 10.47 -16.58
CA SER A 48 -3.09 9.31 -15.81
C SER A 48 -2.49 9.77 -14.49
N HIS A 49 -2.83 9.06 -13.42
CA HIS A 49 -2.46 9.39 -12.06
C HIS A 49 -1.78 8.21 -11.39
N ARG A 50 -0.87 8.54 -10.47
CA ARG A 50 -0.12 7.56 -9.68
C ARG A 50 0.06 8.10 -8.28
N LYS A 51 -0.22 7.27 -7.26
CA LYS A 51 -0.04 7.65 -5.86
C LYS A 51 0.59 6.53 -5.04
N LEU A 52 1.63 6.90 -4.29
CA LEU A 52 2.22 6.05 -3.25
C LEU A 52 1.45 6.26 -1.94
N LEU A 53 1.10 5.15 -1.29
CA LEU A 53 0.43 5.08 -0.01
C LEU A 53 1.32 4.29 0.96
N CYS A 54 1.60 4.89 2.11
CA CYS A 54 2.28 4.24 3.23
C CYS A 54 1.27 4.03 4.37
N ASP A 55 1.53 3.07 5.27
CA ASP A 55 0.68 2.92 6.45
C ASP A 55 0.81 4.13 7.39
N PRO A 56 -0.26 4.89 7.63
CA PRO A 56 -0.21 6.06 8.49
C PRO A 56 0.08 5.69 9.95
N LYS A 57 -0.19 4.43 10.34
CA LYS A 57 0.12 3.91 11.67
C LYS A 57 1.56 3.44 11.82
N GLN A 58 2.35 3.51 10.74
CA GLN A 58 3.76 3.08 10.70
C GLN A 58 3.96 1.67 11.28
N ARG A 59 3.01 0.74 11.06
CA ARG A 59 3.11 -0.63 11.56
C ARG A 59 4.15 -1.40 10.76
N VAL A 60 4.91 -2.22 11.46
CA VAL A 60 5.86 -3.17 10.88
C VAL A 60 5.41 -4.60 11.16
N PHE A 61 5.71 -5.50 10.23
CA PHE A 61 5.28 -6.90 10.28
C PHE A 61 6.49 -7.83 10.15
N ALA A 62 6.54 -8.88 10.95
CA ALA A 62 7.57 -9.92 10.79
C ALA A 62 7.36 -10.78 9.53
N ARG A 63 6.12 -10.82 8.99
CA ARG A 63 5.76 -11.60 7.81
C ARG A 63 5.34 -10.68 6.67
N SER A 64 6.00 -10.81 5.52
CA SER A 64 5.67 -10.05 4.31
C SER A 64 4.21 -10.23 3.87
N GLY A 65 3.61 -11.40 4.07
CA GLY A 65 2.21 -11.64 3.73
C GLY A 65 1.21 -10.78 4.52
N ASP A 66 1.53 -10.45 5.77
CA ASP A 66 0.67 -9.60 6.60
C ASP A 66 0.83 -8.13 6.20
N ALA A 67 2.06 -7.70 5.89
CA ALA A 67 2.31 -6.38 5.30
C ALA A 67 1.58 -6.22 3.95
N LEU A 68 1.56 -7.24 3.09
CA LEU A 68 0.82 -7.19 1.82
C LEU A 68 -0.69 -7.01 2.02
N LYS A 69 -1.30 -7.75 2.94
CA LYS A 69 -2.74 -7.60 3.24
C LYS A 69 -3.07 -6.19 3.71
N ILE A 70 -2.21 -5.61 4.55
CA ILE A 70 -2.39 -4.25 5.05
C ILE A 70 -2.19 -3.22 3.94
N ALA A 71 -1.18 -3.38 3.09
CA ALA A 71 -0.96 -2.53 1.92
C ALA A 71 -2.17 -2.52 0.97
N THR A 72 -2.72 -3.70 0.65
CA THR A 72 -3.97 -3.84 -0.12
C THR A 72 -5.13 -3.13 0.56
N ALA A 73 -5.31 -3.32 1.86
CA ALA A 73 -6.42 -2.71 2.60
C ALA A 73 -6.34 -1.17 2.58
N ILE A 74 -5.15 -0.61 2.75
CA ILE A 74 -4.91 0.84 2.67
C ILE A 74 -5.25 1.37 1.27
N ALA A 75 -4.83 0.67 0.23
CA ALA A 75 -5.14 1.06 -1.15
C ALA A 75 -6.65 1.07 -1.42
N LYS A 76 -7.37 0.02 -1.00
CA LYS A 76 -8.82 -0.08 -1.18
C LYS A 76 -9.58 1.01 -0.43
N ASP A 77 -9.20 1.26 0.83
CA ASP A 77 -9.81 2.32 1.65
C ASP A 77 -9.62 3.72 1.04
N TYR A 78 -8.43 3.98 0.48
CA TYR A 78 -8.17 5.22 -0.25
C TYR A 78 -9.04 5.35 -1.52
N ILE A 79 -9.14 4.29 -2.32
CA ILE A 79 -9.95 4.25 -3.55
C ILE A 79 -11.45 4.43 -3.23
N ASP A 80 -11.93 3.77 -2.18
CA ASP A 80 -13.32 3.92 -1.72
C ASP A 80 -13.59 5.36 -1.27
N SER A 81 -12.62 5.99 -0.59
CA SER A 81 -12.71 7.41 -0.20
C SER A 81 -12.72 8.37 -1.40
N MET A 82 -11.91 8.11 -2.45
CA MET A 82 -11.94 8.90 -3.68
C MET A 82 -13.29 8.79 -4.39
N SER A 83 -13.83 7.56 -4.45
CA SER A 83 -15.12 7.29 -5.09
C SER A 83 -16.26 7.99 -4.36
N LEU A 84 -16.22 8.00 -3.02
CA LEU A 84 -17.20 8.72 -2.21
C LEU A 84 -17.16 10.23 -2.48
N LEU A 85 -15.95 10.81 -2.56
CA LEU A 85 -15.79 12.24 -2.85
C LEU A 85 -16.32 12.61 -4.23
N ALA A 86 -16.11 11.76 -5.25
CA ALA A 86 -16.63 11.97 -6.60
C ALA A 86 -18.18 11.91 -6.68
N HIS A 87 -18.86 11.28 -5.72
CA HIS A 87 -20.33 11.27 -5.66
C HIS A 87 -20.93 12.47 -4.92
N LEU A 88 -20.11 13.29 -4.25
CA LEU A 88 -20.53 14.47 -3.50
C LEU A 88 -20.29 15.80 -4.24
N THR A 89 -19.64 15.75 -5.40
CA THR A 89 -19.32 16.89 -6.28
C THR A 89 -20.09 16.82 -7.57
#